data_AF-A0A925LDW1-F1
#
_entry.id   AF-A0A925LDW1-F1
#
_cell.length_a   1.000
_cell.length_b   1.000
_cell.length_c   1.000
_cell.angle_alpha   90.00
_cell.angle_beta   90.00
_cell.angle_gamma   90.00
#
_symmetry.space_group_name_H-M   'P 1'
#
loop_
_entity.id
_entity.type
_entity.pdbx_description
1 polymer ?
#
loop_
_entity_poly.entity_id
_entity_poly.type
_entity_poly.pdbx_seq_one_letter_code
_entity_poly.pdbx_strand_id
1 'polypeptide(L)'
;MKKIVIIITLILALVLTSCSATVEKGKKLMSDRKYDDAIEVFQKVIEKDETNYDAWFGIIKSQIKNDEYDDAEDSLKDLFEIIDENYDEGSDVDYEPIFDDFQKYADDIIEEEGSLSRWYDRLIPAPVDITSFDYQTYETGTEIVLTVPEETELYYNMANE
;
A
#
# COMPACT_ATOMS: atom_id res chain seq x y z
N MET A 1 -20.75 38.95 -30.05
CA MET A 1 -21.71 38.20 -29.22
C MET A 1 -21.78 36.72 -29.59
N LYS A 2 -22.14 36.31 -30.83
CA LYS A 2 -22.21 34.88 -31.23
C LYS A 2 -20.90 34.09 -31.02
N LYS A 3 -19.74 34.67 -31.32
CA LYS A 3 -18.41 34.03 -31.11
C LYS A 3 -18.08 33.80 -29.62
N ILE A 4 -18.48 34.70 -28.73
CA ILE A 4 -18.24 34.60 -27.29
C ILE A 4 -19.14 33.52 -26.68
N VAL A 5 -20.41 33.44 -27.11
CA VAL A 5 -21.32 32.37 -26.68
C VAL A 5 -20.80 31.00 -27.12
N ILE A 6 -20.30 30.86 -28.36
CA ILE A 6 -19.71 29.61 -28.87
C ILE A 6 -18.47 29.19 -28.04
N ILE A 7 -17.59 30.14 -27.71
CA ILE A 7 -16.39 29.87 -26.90
C ILE A 7 -16.78 29.46 -25.47
N ILE A 8 -17.76 30.14 -24.85
CA ILE A 8 -18.25 29.79 -23.51
C ILE A 8 -18.91 28.40 -23.52
N THR A 9 -19.69 28.06 -24.54
CA THR A 9 -20.29 26.72 -24.67
C THR A 9 -19.25 25.63 -24.90
N LEU A 10 -18.15 25.92 -25.61
CA LEU A 10 -17.04 24.98 -25.83
C LEU A 10 -16.24 24.73 -24.55
N ILE A 11 -15.96 25.79 -23.78
CA ILE A 11 -15.28 25.69 -22.48
C ILE A 11 -16.17 24.93 -21.48
N LEU A 12 -17.47 25.22 -21.43
CA LEU A 12 -18.40 24.50 -20.57
C LEU A 12 -18.50 23.02 -20.95
N ALA A 13 -18.48 22.69 -22.25
CA ALA A 13 -18.47 21.31 -22.75
C ALA A 13 -17.16 20.55 -22.44
N LEU A 14 -16.02 21.26 -22.42
CA LEU A 14 -14.73 20.73 -21.96
C LEU A 14 -14.73 20.45 -20.46
N VAL A 15 -15.41 21.28 -19.66
CA VAL A 15 -15.58 21.06 -18.21
C VAL A 15 -16.57 19.91 -17.93
N LEU A 16 -17.58 19.73 -18.79
CA LEU A 16 -18.58 18.65 -18.69
C LEU A 16 -18.05 17.25 -19.07
N THR A 17 -16.86 17.15 -19.66
CA THR A 17 -16.19 15.87 -19.98
C THR A 17 -15.12 15.47 -18.96
N SER A 18 -15.10 16.12 -17.80
CA SER A 18 -14.44 15.61 -16.59
C SER A 18 -15.16 14.32 -16.14
N CYS A 19 -14.87 13.22 -16.81
CA CYS A 19 -15.16 11.89 -16.30
C CYS A 19 -14.41 11.76 -14.98
N SER A 20 -15.13 11.85 -13.86
CA SER A 20 -14.53 11.77 -12.53
C SER A 20 -13.72 10.48 -12.42
N ALA A 21 -12.43 10.60 -12.14
CA ALA A 21 -11.60 9.46 -11.76
C ALA A 21 -12.14 8.90 -10.44
N THR A 22 -12.41 7.60 -10.41
CA THR A 22 -12.85 6.86 -9.22
C THR A 22 -12.14 5.52 -9.17
N VAL A 23 -12.02 4.96 -7.97
CA VAL A 23 -11.44 3.64 -7.74
C VAL A 23 -12.18 2.57 -8.53
N GLU A 24 -13.51 2.60 -8.59
CA GLU A 24 -14.32 1.63 -9.33
C GLU A 24 -14.03 1.66 -10.84
N LYS A 25 -13.78 2.85 -11.39
CA LYS A 25 -13.41 2.99 -12.80
C LYS A 25 -12.05 2.36 -13.06
N GLY A 26 -11.07 2.58 -12.18
CA GLY A 26 -9.78 1.90 -12.24
C GLY A 26 -9.93 0.39 -12.15
N LYS A 27 -10.65 -0.12 -11.13
CA LYS A 27 -10.94 -1.56 -10.95
C LYS A 27 -11.61 -2.19 -12.19
N LYS A 28 -12.50 -1.46 -12.86
CA LYS A 28 -13.11 -1.91 -14.12
C LYS A 28 -12.08 -2.01 -15.26
N LEU A 29 -11.22 -1.01 -15.42
CA LEU A 29 -10.15 -1.03 -16.43
C LEU A 29 -9.18 -2.19 -16.20
N MET A 30 -8.83 -2.48 -14.94
CA MET A 30 -8.04 -3.67 -14.59
C MET A 30 -8.75 -4.97 -14.99
N SER A 31 -10.06 -5.06 -14.77
CA SER A 31 -10.87 -6.22 -15.17
C SER A 31 -10.90 -6.40 -16.69
N ASP A 32 -10.85 -5.29 -17.43
CA ASP A 32 -10.71 -5.26 -18.89
C ASP A 32 -9.24 -5.46 -19.35
N ARG A 33 -8.30 -5.74 -18.44
CA ARG A 33 -6.85 -5.88 -18.67
C ARG A 33 -6.18 -4.64 -19.29
N LYS A 34 -6.72 -3.47 -19.02
CA LYS A 34 -6.18 -2.18 -19.44
C LYS A 34 -5.43 -1.56 -18.28
N TYR A 35 -4.24 -2.09 -18.01
CA TYR A 35 -3.48 -1.75 -16.81
C TYR A 35 -2.99 -0.30 -16.83
N ASP A 36 -2.39 0.15 -17.93
CA ASP A 36 -1.94 1.55 -18.10
C ASP A 36 -3.10 2.56 -17.90
N ASP A 37 -4.24 2.31 -18.54
CA ASP A 37 -5.44 3.16 -18.39
C ASP A 37 -5.94 3.15 -16.93
N ALA A 38 -5.84 2.02 -16.23
CA ALA A 38 -6.23 1.91 -14.83
C ALA A 38 -5.29 2.73 -13.94
N ILE A 39 -3.97 2.63 -14.16
CA ILE A 39 -2.93 3.40 -13.46
C ILE A 39 -3.21 4.89 -13.61
N GLU A 40 -3.45 5.40 -14.83
CA GLU A 40 -3.79 6.81 -15.04
C GLU A 40 -5.05 7.26 -14.27
N VAL A 41 -6.03 6.37 -14.11
CA VAL A 41 -7.25 6.66 -13.37
C VAL A 41 -6.96 6.70 -11.87
N PHE A 42 -6.21 5.74 -11.34
CA PHE A 42 -5.85 5.72 -9.92
C PHE A 42 -4.93 6.88 -9.54
N GLN A 43 -3.98 7.26 -10.40
CA GLN A 43 -3.14 8.44 -10.21
C GLN A 43 -3.98 9.72 -10.02
N LYS A 44 -5.03 9.89 -10.83
CA LYS A 44 -5.98 11.01 -10.68
C LYS A 44 -6.85 10.92 -9.42
N VAL A 45 -6.96 9.75 -8.78
CA VAL A 45 -7.62 9.60 -7.48
C VAL A 45 -6.67 10.06 -6.38
N ILE A 46 -5.42 9.57 -6.37
CA ILE A 46 -4.43 9.96 -5.35
C ILE A 46 -4.03 11.44 -5.43
N GLU A 47 -4.06 12.05 -6.63
CA GLU A 47 -3.89 13.51 -6.79
C GLU A 47 -4.94 14.35 -6.01
N LYS A 48 -6.12 13.78 -5.74
CA LYS A 48 -7.21 14.44 -5.01
C LYS A 48 -7.29 14.04 -3.55
N ASP A 49 -6.85 12.84 -3.24
CA ASP A 49 -6.88 12.20 -1.94
C ASP A 49 -5.67 11.27 -1.86
N GLU A 50 -4.54 11.81 -1.39
CA GLU A 50 -3.27 11.07 -1.32
C GLU A 50 -3.34 9.89 -0.35
N THR A 51 -4.27 9.92 0.60
CA THR A 51 -4.54 8.84 1.56
C THR A 51 -5.52 7.79 1.04
N ASN A 52 -5.86 7.80 -0.26
CA ASN A 52 -6.70 6.79 -0.87
C ASN A 52 -5.93 5.48 -1.11
N TYR A 53 -5.75 4.68 -0.05
CA TYR A 53 -5.00 3.42 -0.10
C TYR A 53 -5.54 2.44 -1.16
N ASP A 54 -6.86 2.44 -1.36
CA ASP A 54 -7.54 1.66 -2.39
C ASP A 54 -7.05 2.00 -3.83
N ALA A 55 -6.72 3.26 -4.09
CA ALA A 55 -6.16 3.71 -5.36
C ALA A 55 -4.67 3.38 -5.48
N TRP A 56 -3.88 3.54 -4.42
CA TRP A 56 -2.48 3.13 -4.37
C TRP A 56 -2.31 1.64 -4.67
N PHE A 57 -3.06 0.77 -3.98
CA PHE A 57 -3.06 -0.66 -4.27
C PHE A 57 -3.58 -0.97 -5.67
N GLY A 58 -4.49 -0.15 -6.20
CA GLY A 58 -4.91 -0.21 -7.60
C GLY A 58 -3.76 0.00 -8.58
N ILE A 59 -2.85 0.95 -8.31
CA ILE A 59 -1.64 1.21 -9.10
C ILE A 59 -0.69 0.02 -9.02
N ILE A 60 -0.28 -0.36 -7.82
CA ILE A 60 0.68 -1.45 -7.56
C ILE A 60 0.21 -2.75 -8.21
N LYS A 61 -1.07 -3.11 -8.00
CA LYS A 61 -1.64 -4.32 -8.60
C LYS A 61 -1.73 -4.23 -10.13
N SER A 62 -1.94 -3.04 -10.70
CA SER A 62 -1.95 -2.87 -12.16
C SER A 62 -0.56 -3.07 -12.74
N GLN A 63 0.48 -2.51 -12.11
CA GLN A 63 1.89 -2.67 -12.49
C GLN A 63 2.33 -4.14 -12.39
N ILE A 64 2.06 -4.81 -11.27
CA ILE A 64 2.33 -6.26 -11.10
C ILE A 64 1.64 -7.08 -12.20
N LYS A 65 0.39 -6.74 -12.56
CA LYS A 65 -0.34 -7.44 -13.64
C LYS A 65 0.14 -7.10 -15.05
N ASN A 66 0.94 -6.04 -15.20
CA ASN A 66 1.59 -5.64 -16.42
C ASN A 66 3.07 -6.08 -16.47
N ASP A 67 3.51 -6.90 -15.49
CA ASP A 67 4.90 -7.35 -15.31
C ASP A 67 5.90 -6.18 -15.10
N GLU A 68 5.42 -5.04 -14.58
CA GLU A 68 6.19 -3.83 -14.27
C GLU A 68 6.66 -3.84 -12.81
N TYR A 69 7.50 -4.83 -12.44
CA TYR A 69 7.88 -5.06 -11.03
C TYR A 69 8.72 -3.93 -10.43
N ASP A 70 9.63 -3.33 -11.20
CA ASP A 70 10.43 -2.17 -10.75
C ASP A 70 9.52 -0.99 -10.36
N ASP A 71 8.53 -0.68 -11.20
CA ASP A 71 7.59 0.41 -10.96
C ASP A 71 6.63 0.10 -9.78
N ALA A 72 6.27 -1.19 -9.62
CA ALA A 72 5.47 -1.66 -8.49
C ALA A 72 6.25 -1.54 -7.16
N GLU A 73 7.54 -1.85 -7.16
CA GLU A 73 8.42 -1.65 -5.99
C GLU A 73 8.50 -0.16 -5.63
N ASP A 74 8.74 0.71 -6.59
CA ASP A 74 8.79 2.16 -6.36
C ASP A 74 7.45 2.67 -5.79
N SER A 75 6.33 2.18 -6.31
CA SER A 75 4.99 2.56 -5.86
C SER A 75 4.67 2.03 -4.44
N LEU A 76 5.15 0.83 -4.08
CA LEU A 76 5.08 0.32 -2.71
C LEU A 76 5.90 1.19 -1.75
N LYS A 77 7.11 1.58 -2.16
CA LYS A 77 7.94 2.47 -1.36
C LYS A 77 7.24 3.81 -1.10
N ASP A 78 6.67 4.41 -2.14
CA ASP A 78 5.93 5.67 -2.02
C ASP A 78 4.70 5.51 -1.12
N LEU A 79 3.94 4.42 -1.27
CA LEU A 79 2.82 4.11 -0.38
C LEU A 79 3.27 3.96 1.09
N PHE A 80 4.41 3.33 1.35
CA PHE A 80 4.96 3.24 2.71
C PHE A 80 5.24 4.62 3.30
N GLU A 81 5.83 5.54 2.52
CA GLU A 81 6.07 6.92 2.95
C GLU A 81 4.75 7.65 3.28
N ILE A 82 3.70 7.46 2.47
CA ILE A 82 2.37 8.01 2.75
C ILE A 82 1.76 7.44 4.03
N ILE A 83 1.87 6.13 4.25
CA ILE A 83 1.38 5.48 5.47
C ILE A 83 2.13 6.04 6.69
N ASP A 84 3.46 6.07 6.66
CA ASP A 84 4.29 6.57 7.76
C ASP A 84 3.97 8.04 8.12
N GLU A 85 3.79 8.90 7.11
CA GLU A 85 3.44 10.30 7.32
C GLU A 85 2.04 10.51 7.91
N ASN A 86 1.10 9.60 7.64
CA ASN A 86 -0.30 9.70 8.08
C ASN A 86 -0.64 8.75 9.24
N TYR A 87 0.30 7.90 9.66
CA TYR A 87 0.09 6.96 10.75
C TYR A 87 -0.04 7.73 12.07
N ASP A 88 -1.17 7.50 12.74
CA ASP A 88 -1.45 8.01 14.07
C ASP A 88 -2.09 6.88 14.87
N GLU A 89 -1.44 6.48 15.96
CA GLU A 89 -1.89 5.43 16.88
C GLU A 89 -3.31 5.71 17.41
N GLY A 90 -3.69 6.99 17.50
CA GLY A 90 -5.02 7.43 17.93
C GLY A 90 -6.05 7.59 16.81
N SER A 91 -5.71 7.27 15.55
CA SER A 91 -6.61 7.46 14.42
C SER A 91 -7.72 6.40 14.34
N ASP A 92 -8.85 6.79 13.74
CA ASP A 92 -9.96 5.87 13.42
C ASP A 92 -9.66 4.98 12.20
N VAL A 93 -8.47 5.11 11.59
CA VAL A 93 -8.07 4.33 10.40
C VAL A 93 -7.60 2.96 10.86
N ASP A 94 -8.27 1.92 10.37
CA ASP A 94 -7.83 0.55 10.56
C ASP A 94 -6.67 0.24 9.61
N TYR A 95 -5.44 0.31 10.12
CA TYR A 95 -4.21 0.07 9.36
C TYR A 95 -3.88 -1.41 9.16
N GLU A 96 -4.47 -2.31 9.94
CA GLU A 96 -4.25 -3.76 9.81
C GLU A 96 -4.47 -4.27 8.37
N PRO A 97 -5.63 -4.02 7.71
CA PRO A 97 -5.84 -4.46 6.34
C PRO A 97 -4.91 -3.79 5.32
N ILE A 98 -4.44 -2.58 5.61
CA ILE A 98 -3.53 -1.84 4.73
C ILE A 98 -2.14 -2.50 4.77
N PHE A 99 -1.65 -2.85 5.97
CA PHE A 99 -0.39 -3.56 6.11
C PHE A 99 -0.45 -4.99 5.54
N ASP A 100 -1.60 -5.67 5.67
CA ASP A 100 -1.81 -6.98 5.05
C ASP A 100 -1.71 -6.91 3.52
N ASP A 101 -2.41 -5.96 2.88
CA ASP A 101 -2.35 -5.76 1.44
C ASP A 101 -0.94 -5.32 0.98
N PHE A 102 -0.29 -4.43 1.74
CA PHE A 102 1.10 -4.03 1.48
C PHE A 102 2.05 -5.23 1.48
N GLN A 103 1.99 -6.06 2.54
CA GLN A 103 2.86 -7.24 2.67
C GLN A 103 2.61 -8.23 1.54
N LYS A 104 1.34 -8.46 1.21
CA LYS A 104 0.96 -9.35 0.11
C LYS A 104 1.55 -8.89 -1.23
N TYR A 105 1.48 -7.59 -1.56
CA TYR A 105 2.06 -7.12 -2.82
C TYR A 105 3.59 -7.11 -2.80
N ALA A 106 4.21 -6.89 -1.63
CA ALA A 106 5.65 -7.09 -1.48
C ALA A 106 6.03 -8.56 -1.75
N ASP A 107 5.28 -9.51 -1.20
CA ASP A 107 5.48 -10.95 -1.43
C ASP A 107 5.28 -11.33 -2.91
N ASP A 108 4.24 -10.80 -3.57
CA ASP A 108 3.99 -11.01 -5.01
C ASP A 108 5.20 -10.55 -5.86
N ILE A 109 5.85 -9.44 -5.50
CA ILE A 109 7.06 -8.95 -6.21
C ILE A 109 8.28 -9.80 -5.85
N ILE A 110 8.45 -10.19 -4.59
CA ILE A 110 9.56 -11.04 -4.15
C ILE A 110 9.49 -12.42 -4.79
N GLU A 111 8.29 -12.97 -5.02
CA GLU A 111 8.11 -14.26 -5.71
C GLU A 111 8.68 -14.21 -7.15
N GLU A 112 8.53 -13.08 -7.83
CA GLU A 112 8.94 -12.91 -9.23
C GLU A 112 10.38 -12.39 -9.39
N GLU A 113 10.78 -11.38 -8.61
CA GLU A 113 12.10 -10.72 -8.70
C GLU A 113 13.12 -11.29 -7.69
N GLY A 114 12.68 -12.10 -6.73
CA GLY A 114 13.51 -12.75 -5.70
C GLY A 114 13.82 -11.88 -4.48
N SER A 115 13.75 -10.56 -4.61
CA SER A 115 13.91 -9.60 -3.50
C SER A 115 13.44 -8.21 -3.90
N LEU A 116 12.90 -7.45 -2.94
CA LEU A 116 12.84 -5.99 -3.03
C LEU A 116 14.22 -5.39 -2.72
N SER A 117 14.42 -4.12 -3.04
CA SER A 117 15.67 -3.44 -2.75
C SER A 117 15.82 -3.08 -1.25
N ARG A 118 17.00 -2.55 -0.90
CA ARG A 118 17.44 -2.34 0.49
C ARG A 118 16.53 -1.45 1.34
N TRP A 119 15.61 -0.68 0.76
CA TRP A 119 14.68 0.09 1.58
C TRP A 119 13.77 -0.84 2.38
N TYR A 120 13.31 -1.93 1.75
CA TYR A 120 12.40 -2.90 2.36
C TYR A 120 13.09 -3.71 3.47
N ASP A 121 14.35 -4.11 3.27
CA ASP A 121 15.17 -4.76 4.31
C ASP A 121 15.28 -3.94 5.61
N ARG A 122 15.20 -2.61 5.51
CA ARG A 122 15.27 -1.71 6.67
C ARG A 122 13.95 -1.59 7.43
N LEU A 123 12.83 -1.99 6.81
CA LEU A 123 11.52 -2.02 7.44
C LEU A 123 11.37 -3.24 8.35
N ILE A 124 12.00 -4.35 7.98
CA ILE A 124 12.01 -5.57 8.79
C ILE A 124 12.94 -5.32 9.98
N PRO A 125 12.44 -5.24 11.22
CA PRO A 125 13.31 -5.11 12.37
C PRO A 125 14.28 -6.29 12.37
N ALA A 126 15.57 -6.00 12.58
CA ALA A 126 16.57 -7.05 12.65
C ALA A 126 16.11 -8.11 13.66
N PRO A 127 16.18 -9.41 13.32
CA PRO A 127 15.78 -10.45 14.26
C PRO A 127 16.56 -10.25 15.56
N VAL A 128 15.83 -9.95 16.62
CA VAL A 128 16.41 -9.73 17.93
C VAL A 128 16.90 -11.09 18.42
N ASP A 129 18.20 -11.21 18.68
CA ASP A 129 18.76 -12.42 19.27
C ASP A 129 18.31 -12.54 20.73
N ILE A 130 17.14 -13.16 20.90
CA ILE A 130 16.55 -13.43 22.21
C ILE A 130 17.39 -14.40 23.04
N THR A 131 18.31 -15.17 22.44
CA THR A 131 19.12 -16.16 23.17
C THR A 131 20.09 -15.53 24.16
N SER A 132 20.34 -14.22 24.03
CA SER A 132 21.21 -13.44 24.91
C SER A 132 20.50 -12.79 26.10
N PHE A 133 19.17 -12.84 26.17
CA PHE A 133 18.40 -12.27 27.27
C PHE A 133 18.29 -13.28 28.43
N ASP A 134 18.55 -12.82 29.66
CA ASP A 134 18.38 -13.59 30.89
C ASP A 134 16.87 -13.79 31.20
N TYR A 135 16.23 -14.77 30.56
CA TYR A 135 14.84 -15.12 30.86
C TYR A 135 14.74 -16.01 32.11
N GLN A 136 13.76 -15.73 32.96
CA GLN A 136 13.25 -16.72 33.92
C GLN A 136 12.14 -17.54 33.25
N THR A 137 12.46 -18.73 32.76
CA THR A 137 11.49 -19.63 32.11
C THR A 137 10.76 -20.48 33.16
N TYR A 138 9.43 -20.55 33.10
CA TYR A 138 8.62 -21.50 33.86
C TYR A 138 7.82 -22.37 32.86
N GLU A 139 7.96 -23.69 32.94
CA GLU A 139 7.18 -24.60 32.11
C GLU A 139 5.76 -24.77 32.66
N THR A 140 4.74 -24.40 31.88
CA THR A 140 3.35 -24.80 32.13
C THR A 140 2.77 -25.50 30.90
N GLY A 141 2.92 -26.84 30.87
CA GLY A 141 2.06 -27.78 30.13
C GLY A 141 2.05 -27.73 28.60
N THR A 142 1.75 -26.59 27.98
CA THR A 142 1.53 -26.43 26.52
C THR A 142 1.73 -25.02 25.96
N GLU A 143 2.11 -24.04 26.78
CA GLU A 143 2.37 -22.65 26.33
C GLU A 143 3.75 -22.17 26.80
N ILE A 144 4.44 -21.40 25.95
CA ILE A 144 5.63 -20.63 26.34
C ILE A 144 5.13 -19.25 26.76
N VAL A 145 5.16 -18.97 28.06
CA VAL A 145 4.85 -17.63 28.60
C VAL A 145 6.15 -16.85 28.75
N LEU A 146 6.34 -15.82 27.92
CA LEU A 146 7.46 -14.89 28.03
C LEU A 146 7.06 -13.70 28.91
N THR A 147 7.82 -13.44 29.99
CA THR A 147 7.69 -12.19 30.76
C THR A 147 8.71 -11.20 30.22
N VAL A 148 8.23 -10.12 29.60
CA VAL A 148 9.07 -9.05 29.07
C VAL A 148 9.01 -7.79 29.98
N PRO A 149 10.08 -6.98 30.04
CA PRO A 149 10.05 -5.68 30.74
C PRO A 149 8.89 -4.79 30.27
N GLU A 150 8.40 -3.92 31.16
CA GLU A 150 7.18 -3.10 30.99
C GLU A 150 7.21 -2.17 29.76
N GLU A 151 8.38 -1.93 29.17
CA GLU A 151 8.58 -1.10 27.97
C GLU A 151 8.96 -1.92 26.72
N THR A 152 8.72 -3.24 26.73
CA THR A 152 9.06 -4.11 25.59
C THR A 152 7.87 -4.22 24.65
N GLU A 153 7.99 -3.62 23.47
CA GLU A 153 7.07 -3.86 22.36
C GLU A 153 7.43 -5.19 21.71
N LEU A 154 6.48 -6.14 21.76
CA LEU A 154 6.60 -7.45 21.11
C LEU A 154 5.86 -7.41 19.78
N TYR A 155 6.60 -7.53 18.69
CA TYR A 155 6.03 -7.74 17.36
C TYR A 155 6.07 -9.24 17.04
N TYR A 156 4.91 -9.85 16.86
CA TYR A 156 4.79 -11.25 16.45
C TYR A 156 4.53 -11.29 14.94
N ASN A 157 5.46 -11.86 14.17
CA ASN A 157 5.26 -12.13 12.76
C ASN A 157 4.58 -13.51 12.62
N MET A 158 3.31 -13.53 12.19
CA MET A 158 2.54 -14.76 11.94
C MET A 158 2.92 -15.47 10.63
N ALA A 159 4.02 -15.11 9.98
CA ALA A 159 4.53 -15.87 8.85
C ALA A 159 5.69 -16.75 9.33
N ASN A 160 5.39 -18.02 9.65
CA ASN A 160 6.20 -19.22 9.37
C ASN A 160 5.58 -20.43 10.08
N GLU A 161 4.68 -21.15 9.38
CA GLU A 161 4.42 -22.58 9.64
C GLU A 161 5.55 -23.45 9.06
#